data_AF-A0A452H2V5-F1
#
_entry.id   AF-A0A452H2V5-F1
#
_cell.length_a   1.000
_cell.length_b   1.000
_cell.length_c   1.000
_cell.angle_alpha   90.00
_cell.angle_beta   90.00
_cell.angle_gamma   90.00
#
_symmetry.space_group_name_H-M   'P 1'
#
loop_
_entity.id
_entity.type
_entity.pdbx_description
1 polymer ?
#
loop_
_entity_poly.entity_id
_entity_poly.type
_entity_poly.pdbx_seq_one_letter_code
_entity_poly.pdbx_strand_id
1 'polypeptide(L)'
;MKRQKIVSEFQQLRQFLEEQERLLLAQLEKLDEKIMRIQNENVSKLSKQISHLSELIREMEGKCRKPASEFLQGMFQQSEEISPELEEQVSDFSQKMIVLLETLEKFKVNVTLDPDTAHPELVLSEDRKSVRWKDTWQRLPNNPERFDTEHCVLGCEGFSSGRHCWEVEVGARQYWAVGVARESVGRKGEISHSPEGGIWAVERLDQFRALSSPVTPLPLSRVPSRIRVCLDCDRGQVTFIGAGDEAPIFTFPPGSVPGGRIRPWFWVWRGSRLRLCP
;
A
#
# COMPACT_ATOMS: atom_id res chain seq x y z
N MET A 1 14.02 34.54 -45.08
CA MET A 1 13.31 34.77 -43.80
C MET A 1 12.89 33.49 -43.08
N LYS A 2 12.06 32.60 -43.64
CA LYS A 2 11.50 31.43 -42.91
C LYS A 2 12.54 30.45 -42.33
N ARG A 3 13.57 30.07 -43.10
CA ARG A 3 14.63 29.14 -42.65
C ARG A 3 15.41 29.65 -41.43
N GLN A 4 15.72 30.96 -41.41
CA GLN A 4 16.50 31.58 -40.35
C GLN A 4 15.71 31.69 -39.03
N LYS A 5 14.38 31.89 -39.14
CA LYS A 5 13.47 31.85 -37.99
C LYS A 5 13.44 30.46 -37.35
N ILE A 6 13.33 29.39 -38.15
CA ILE A 6 13.36 28.00 -37.65
C ILE A 6 14.69 27.72 -36.92
N VAL A 7 15.82 28.10 -37.51
CA VAL A 7 17.14 27.89 -36.86
C VAL A 7 17.21 28.63 -35.52
N SER A 8 16.72 29.87 -35.45
CA SER A 8 16.70 30.65 -34.21
C SER A 8 15.80 30.03 -33.13
N GLU A 9 14.63 29.53 -33.50
CA GLU A 9 13.70 28.87 -32.55
C GLU A 9 14.30 27.58 -31.99
N PHE A 10 14.93 26.75 -32.83
CA PHE A 10 15.63 25.55 -32.37
C PHE A 10 16.85 25.87 -31.51
N GLN A 11 17.55 26.98 -31.77
CA GLN A 11 18.67 27.41 -30.94
C GLN A 11 18.22 27.86 -29.55
N GLN A 12 17.10 28.60 -29.47
CA GLN A 12 16.48 28.97 -28.19
C GLN A 12 16.00 27.74 -27.41
N LEU A 13 15.39 26.77 -28.09
CA LEU A 13 14.94 25.53 -27.45
C LEU A 13 16.12 24.73 -26.87
N ARG A 14 17.26 24.65 -27.58
CA ARG A 14 18.47 23.99 -27.06
C ARG A 14 19.01 24.68 -25.81
N GLN A 15 19.11 26.01 -25.83
CA GLN A 15 19.56 26.78 -24.67
C GLN A 15 18.63 26.59 -23.46
N PHE A 16 17.31 26.55 -23.71
CA PHE A 16 16.34 26.27 -22.65
C PHE A 16 16.54 24.87 -22.05
N LEU A 17 16.73 23.85 -22.89
CA LEU A 17 16.95 22.48 -22.44
C LEU A 17 18.26 22.34 -21.64
N GLU A 18 19.34 22.98 -22.09
CA GLU A 18 20.63 23.01 -21.36
C GLU A 18 20.48 23.65 -19.97
N GLU A 19 19.70 24.73 -19.84
CA GLU A 19 19.46 25.35 -18.53
C GLU A 19 18.59 24.47 -17.62
N GLN A 20 17.58 23.77 -18.17
CA GLN A 20 16.77 22.82 -17.39
C GLN A 20 17.59 21.62 -16.93
N GLU A 21 18.47 21.08 -17.79
CA GLU A 21 19.40 20.02 -17.43
C GLU A 21 20.31 20.46 -16.27
N ARG A 22 20.91 21.66 -16.37
CA ARG A 22 21.75 22.21 -15.30
C ARG A 22 20.99 22.37 -13.99
N LEU A 23 19.74 22.84 -14.04
CA LEU A 23 18.91 23.01 -12.84
C LEU A 23 18.61 21.66 -12.18
N LEU A 24 18.24 20.64 -12.97
CA LEU A 24 17.96 19.29 -12.46
C LEU A 24 19.20 18.65 -11.85
N LEU A 25 20.37 18.80 -12.48
CA LEU A 25 21.63 18.30 -11.94
C LEU A 25 21.99 18.97 -10.60
N ALA A 26 21.81 20.29 -10.48
CA ALA A 26 22.05 20.99 -9.22
C ALA A 26 21.07 20.57 -8.10
N GLN A 27 19.81 20.28 -8.45
CA GLN A 27 18.83 19.75 -7.48
C GLN A 27 19.19 18.33 -7.02
N LEU A 28 19.70 17.49 -7.93
CA LEU A 28 20.15 16.13 -7.63
C LEU A 28 21.37 16.16 -6.70
N GLU A 29 22.36 17.01 -6.97
CA GLU A 29 23.55 17.18 -6.12
C GLU A 29 23.16 17.60 -4.69
N LYS A 30 22.21 18.54 -4.55
CA LYS A 30 21.69 18.96 -3.25
C LYS A 30 20.95 17.84 -2.50
N LEU A 31 20.26 16.96 -3.22
CA LEU A 31 19.60 15.79 -2.63
C LEU A 31 20.64 14.77 -2.15
N ASP A 32 21.68 14.51 -2.94
CA ASP A 32 22.76 13.60 -2.59
C ASP A 32 23.51 14.07 -1.33
N GLU A 33 23.81 15.36 -1.23
CA GLU A 33 24.39 15.96 -0.01
C GLU A 33 23.50 15.76 1.22
N LYS A 34 22.17 15.91 1.06
CA LYS A 34 21.22 15.73 2.16
C LYS A 34 21.15 14.26 2.60
N ILE A 35 21.14 13.34 1.65
CA ILE A 35 21.16 11.89 1.91
C ILE A 35 22.44 11.51 2.66
N MET A 36 23.60 11.96 2.17
CA MET A 36 24.90 11.73 2.81
C MET A 36 24.93 12.25 4.25
N ARG A 37 24.38 13.45 4.50
CA ARG A 37 24.31 14.02 5.85
C ARG A 37 23.48 13.16 6.79
N ILE A 38 22.27 12.76 6.37
CA ILE A 38 21.37 11.91 7.16
C ILE A 38 22.03 10.55 7.44
N GLN A 39 22.67 9.94 6.44
CA GLN A 39 23.38 8.68 6.62
C GLN A 39 24.52 8.80 7.64
N ASN A 40 25.33 9.86 7.56
CA ASN A 40 26.45 10.07 8.47
C ASN A 40 25.97 10.33 9.91
N GLU A 41 24.90 11.11 10.09
CA GLU A 41 24.27 11.31 11.40
C GLU A 41 23.77 9.98 11.98
N ASN A 42 23.09 9.16 11.19
CA ASN A 42 22.60 7.84 11.60
C ASN A 42 23.75 6.90 12.00
N VAL A 43 24.81 6.82 11.18
CA VAL A 43 26.00 6.00 11.47
C VAL A 43 26.65 6.47 12.78
N SER A 44 26.78 7.77 12.99
CA SER A 44 27.34 8.31 14.22
C SER A 44 26.50 7.98 15.45
N LYS A 45 25.16 8.03 15.34
CA LYS A 45 24.23 7.71 16.43
C LYS A 45 24.27 6.22 16.76
N LEU A 46 24.24 5.34 15.75
CA LEU A 46 24.37 3.90 15.94
C LEU A 46 25.73 3.53 16.56
N SER A 47 26.82 4.14 16.09
CA SER A 47 28.16 3.89 16.63
C SER A 47 28.27 4.24 18.13
N LYS A 48 27.66 5.36 18.54
CA LYS A 48 27.55 5.72 19.96
C LYS A 48 26.76 4.68 20.76
N GLN A 49 25.62 4.22 20.24
CA GLN A 49 24.80 3.19 20.90
C GLN A 49 25.55 1.85 21.00
N ILE A 50 26.25 1.42 19.95
CA ILE A 50 27.06 0.19 19.94
C ILE A 50 28.18 0.29 20.97
N SER A 51 28.87 1.43 21.05
CA SER A 51 29.93 1.66 22.05
C SER A 51 29.37 1.57 23.47
N HIS A 52 28.23 2.22 23.73
CA HIS A 52 27.58 2.19 25.03
C HIS A 52 27.14 0.78 25.44
N LEU A 53 26.52 0.03 24.52
CA LEU A 53 26.15 -1.37 24.76
C LEU A 53 27.38 -2.25 25.02
N SER A 54 28.48 -2.02 24.30
CA SER A 54 29.72 -2.77 24.49
C SER A 54 30.34 -2.52 25.88
N GLU A 55 30.26 -1.28 26.38
CA GLU A 55 30.67 -0.95 27.75
C GLU A 55 29.80 -1.64 28.78
N LEU A 56 28.47 -1.61 28.62
CA LEU A 56 27.52 -2.30 29.51
C LEU A 56 27.78 -3.81 29.54
N ILE A 57 27.97 -4.44 28.37
CA ILE A 57 28.31 -5.87 28.29
C ILE A 57 29.60 -6.15 29.06
N ARG A 58 30.65 -5.35 28.86
CA ARG A 58 31.92 -5.51 29.57
C ARG A 58 31.76 -5.37 31.08
N GLU A 59 30.93 -4.43 31.54
CA GLU A 59 30.62 -4.30 32.96
C GLU A 59 29.86 -5.50 33.51
N MET A 60 28.84 -6.00 32.79
CA MET A 60 28.10 -7.19 33.20
C MET A 60 29.02 -8.41 33.28
N GLU A 61 29.86 -8.65 32.26
CA GLU A 61 30.84 -9.74 32.25
C GLU A 61 31.82 -9.63 33.44
N GLY A 62 32.25 -8.42 33.78
CA GLY A 62 33.09 -8.16 34.96
C GLY A 62 32.39 -8.51 36.28
N LYS A 63 31.09 -8.19 36.39
CA LYS A 63 30.27 -8.50 37.57
C LYS A 63 29.97 -9.99 37.71
N CYS A 64 29.68 -10.70 36.61
CA CYS A 64 29.44 -12.15 36.57
C CYS A 64 30.67 -12.99 36.98
N ARG A 65 31.88 -12.42 36.94
CA ARG A 65 33.12 -13.09 37.39
C ARG A 65 33.36 -13.00 38.91
N LYS A 66 32.55 -12.24 39.65
CA LYS A 66 32.69 -12.05 41.11
C LYS A 66 32.06 -13.21 41.90
N PRO A 67 32.48 -13.44 43.16
CA PRO A 67 31.84 -14.42 44.04
C PRO A 67 30.34 -14.12 44.24
N ALA A 68 29.53 -15.17 44.42
CA ALA A 68 28.06 -15.08 44.48
C ALA A 68 27.52 -14.06 45.51
N SER A 69 28.24 -13.86 46.62
CA SER A 69 27.88 -12.89 47.67
C SER A 69 27.98 -11.43 47.22
N GLU A 70 28.95 -11.09 46.37
CA GLU A 70 29.14 -9.73 45.82
C GLU A 70 28.28 -9.49 44.58
N PHE A 71 28.06 -10.53 43.77
CA PHE A 71 27.17 -10.49 42.61
C PHE A 71 25.74 -10.15 43.02
N LEU A 72 25.21 -10.83 44.05
CA LEU A 72 23.88 -10.56 44.57
C LEU A 72 23.75 -9.14 45.14
N GLN A 73 24.78 -8.63 45.83
CA GLN A 73 24.77 -7.26 46.37
C GLN A 73 24.75 -6.19 45.26
N GLY A 74 25.42 -6.46 44.13
CA GLY A 74 25.39 -5.59 42.94
C GLY A 74 24.04 -5.61 42.21
N MET A 75 23.34 -6.76 42.16
CA MET A 75 22.02 -6.87 41.55
C MET A 75 20.95 -6.01 42.25
N PHE A 76 21.06 -5.81 43.57
CA PHE A 76 20.13 -4.98 44.34
C PHE A 76 20.38 -3.47 44.19
N GLN A 77 21.57 -3.05 43.75
CA GLN A 77 21.93 -1.63 43.58
C GLN A 77 21.77 -1.13 42.14
N GLN A 78 21.63 -2.04 41.17
CA GLN A 78 21.57 -1.74 39.74
C GLN A 78 20.21 -2.03 39.10
N SER A 79 19.12 -1.91 39.85
CA SER A 79 17.88 -1.46 39.22
C SER A 79 18.06 0.00 38.79
N GLU A 80 18.98 0.26 37.86
CA GLU A 80 18.94 1.46 37.05
C GLU A 80 17.70 1.31 36.20
N GLU A 81 16.68 2.07 36.60
CA GLU A 81 15.49 2.36 35.83
C GLU A 81 15.87 2.45 34.35
N ILE A 82 15.19 1.66 33.51
CA ILE A 82 15.15 1.92 32.08
C ILE A 82 14.92 3.43 31.96
N SER A 83 15.82 4.14 31.27
CA SER A 83 15.72 5.60 31.16
C SER A 83 14.25 5.96 30.91
N PRO A 84 13.63 6.80 31.76
CA PRO A 84 12.21 7.10 31.63
C PRO A 84 11.87 7.60 30.23
N GLU A 85 12.84 8.18 29.52
CA GLU A 85 12.73 8.62 28.14
C GLU A 85 12.67 7.47 27.11
N LEU A 86 13.41 6.36 27.33
CA LEU A 86 13.33 5.15 26.49
C LEU A 86 12.06 4.36 26.78
N GLU A 87 11.66 4.28 28.05
CA GLU A 87 10.42 3.63 28.47
C GLU A 87 9.20 4.41 27.97
N GLU A 88 9.23 5.73 28.07
CA GLU A 88 8.23 6.63 27.49
C GLU A 88 8.20 6.52 25.96
N GLN A 89 9.33 6.49 25.26
CA GLN A 89 9.35 6.33 23.80
C GLN A 89 8.80 4.98 23.34
N VAL A 90 9.15 3.90 24.01
CA VAL A 90 8.63 2.56 23.68
C VAL A 90 7.15 2.46 24.05
N SER A 91 6.74 3.04 25.17
CA SER A 91 5.34 3.10 25.59
C SER A 91 4.51 3.95 24.62
N ASP A 92 4.99 5.13 24.24
CA ASP A 92 4.35 6.03 23.27
C ASP A 92 4.27 5.37 21.89
N PHE A 93 5.32 4.70 21.42
CA PHE A 93 5.27 3.93 20.18
C PHE A 93 4.27 2.78 20.25
N SER A 94 4.24 2.04 21.37
CA SER A 94 3.32 0.92 21.58
C SER A 94 1.88 1.40 21.68
N GLN A 95 1.62 2.51 22.38
CA GLN A 95 0.31 3.16 22.45
C GLN A 95 -0.12 3.68 21.10
N LYS A 96 0.76 4.32 20.32
CA LYS A 96 0.49 4.73 18.94
C LYS A 96 0.18 3.53 18.05
N MET A 97 0.89 2.42 18.21
CA MET A 97 0.62 1.17 17.49
C MET A 97 -0.73 0.56 17.88
N ILE A 98 -1.04 0.50 19.18
CA ILE A 98 -2.34 0.02 19.68
C ILE A 98 -3.47 0.91 19.16
N VAL A 99 -3.34 2.23 19.29
CA VAL A 99 -4.32 3.19 18.77
C VAL A 99 -4.45 3.03 17.25
N LEU A 100 -3.36 2.83 16.51
CA LEU A 100 -3.42 2.56 15.07
C LEU A 100 -4.17 1.27 14.76
N LEU A 101 -3.93 0.19 15.51
CA LEU A 101 -4.62 -1.10 15.34
C LEU A 101 -6.09 -1.02 15.71
N GLU A 102 -6.43 -0.41 16.85
CA GLU A 102 -7.82 -0.15 17.28
C GLU A 102 -8.56 0.76 16.29
N THR A 103 -7.85 1.76 15.75
CA THR A 103 -8.39 2.65 14.72
C THR A 103 -8.62 1.88 13.41
N LEU A 104 -7.74 0.95 13.04
CA LEU A 104 -7.91 0.08 11.87
C LEU A 104 -9.07 -0.92 12.04
N GLU A 105 -9.25 -1.49 13.23
CA GLU A 105 -10.40 -2.36 13.53
C GLU A 105 -11.73 -1.59 13.47
N LYS A 106 -11.75 -0.33 13.94
CA LYS A 106 -12.96 0.50 13.93
C LYS A 106 -13.49 0.79 12.53
N PHE A 107 -12.63 0.77 11.51
CA PHE A 107 -13.01 1.01 10.11
C PHE A 107 -13.25 -0.27 9.33
N LYS A 108 -13.14 -1.43 9.97
CA LYS A 108 -13.38 -2.70 9.30
C LYS A 108 -14.85 -2.83 8.87
N VAL A 109 -15.07 -3.11 7.59
CA VAL A 109 -16.39 -3.28 7.02
C VAL A 109 -16.57 -4.66 6.41
N ASN A 110 -17.77 -5.18 6.54
CA ASN A 110 -18.17 -6.46 6.00
C ASN A 110 -18.63 -6.30 4.54
N VAL A 111 -17.77 -6.58 3.57
CA VAL A 111 -18.09 -6.45 2.14
C VAL A 111 -18.67 -7.75 1.58
N THR A 112 -19.67 -7.67 0.70
CA THR A 112 -20.25 -8.82 -0.02
C THR A 112 -20.25 -8.56 -1.53
N LEU A 113 -20.15 -9.61 -2.34
CA LEU A 113 -20.10 -9.50 -3.80
C LEU A 113 -21.50 -9.40 -4.40
N ASP A 114 -21.68 -8.49 -5.36
CA ASP A 114 -22.96 -8.20 -6.00
C ASP A 114 -23.18 -9.07 -7.25
N PRO A 115 -24.12 -10.04 -7.22
CA PRO A 115 -24.41 -10.92 -8.35
C PRO A 115 -24.95 -10.21 -9.59
N ASP A 116 -25.57 -9.03 -9.43
CA ASP A 116 -26.15 -8.30 -10.55
C ASP A 116 -25.07 -7.62 -11.39
N THR A 117 -23.93 -7.30 -10.77
CA THR A 117 -22.77 -6.70 -11.47
C THR A 117 -21.84 -7.76 -12.08
N ALA A 118 -21.81 -8.97 -11.52
CA ALA A 118 -20.81 -9.98 -11.87
C ALA A 118 -20.87 -10.40 -13.35
N HIS A 119 -19.71 -10.47 -13.99
CA HIS A 119 -19.59 -11.01 -15.34
C HIS A 119 -20.11 -12.46 -15.43
N PRO A 120 -20.80 -12.87 -16.52
CA PRO A 120 -21.42 -14.20 -16.63
C PRO A 120 -20.50 -15.40 -16.46
N GLU A 121 -19.20 -15.25 -16.68
CA GLU A 121 -18.20 -16.32 -16.46
C GLU A 121 -17.67 -16.40 -15.02
N LEU A 122 -18.13 -15.50 -14.14
CA LEU A 122 -17.75 -15.48 -12.73
C LEU A 122 -18.77 -16.20 -11.87
N VAL A 123 -18.28 -17.09 -11.02
CA VAL A 123 -19.09 -17.80 -10.04
C VAL A 123 -18.82 -17.22 -8.66
N LEU A 124 -19.90 -16.73 -8.04
CA LEU A 124 -19.91 -16.29 -6.66
C LEU A 124 -20.24 -17.47 -5.74
N SER A 125 -19.65 -17.50 -4.55
CA SER A 125 -20.10 -18.42 -3.49
C SER A 125 -21.44 -17.98 -2.92
N GLU A 126 -22.16 -18.91 -2.30
CA GLU A 126 -23.46 -18.67 -1.68
C GLU A 126 -23.42 -17.56 -0.60
N ASP A 127 -22.35 -17.54 0.20
CA ASP A 127 -22.07 -16.50 1.19
C ASP A 127 -21.70 -15.13 0.58
N ARG A 128 -21.60 -15.03 -0.76
CA ARG A 128 -21.15 -13.86 -1.52
C ARG A 128 -19.78 -13.33 -1.08
N LYS A 129 -18.92 -14.18 -0.52
CA LYS A 129 -17.57 -13.82 -0.08
C LYS A 129 -16.49 -14.22 -1.05
N SER A 130 -16.72 -15.18 -1.94
CA SER A 130 -15.73 -15.64 -2.90
C SER A 130 -16.19 -15.42 -4.34
N VAL A 131 -15.24 -15.08 -5.20
CA VAL A 131 -15.42 -15.08 -6.66
C VAL A 131 -14.32 -15.89 -7.31
N ARG A 132 -14.69 -16.66 -8.33
CA ARG A 132 -13.74 -17.39 -9.17
C ARG A 132 -14.23 -17.40 -10.61
N TRP A 133 -13.29 -17.53 -11.54
CA TRP A 133 -13.61 -17.74 -12.94
C TRP A 133 -13.95 -19.23 -13.21
N LYS A 134 -14.88 -19.52 -14.13
CA LYS A 134 -15.34 -20.90 -14.44
C LYS A 134 -15.17 -21.34 -15.91
N ASP A 135 -14.59 -20.54 -16.80
CA ASP A 135 -14.46 -20.88 -18.25
C ASP A 135 -15.78 -21.28 -18.93
N THR A 136 -16.91 -20.90 -18.35
CA THR A 136 -18.22 -21.28 -18.86
C THR A 136 -19.18 -20.14 -18.63
N TRP A 137 -19.82 -19.72 -19.71
CA TRP A 137 -20.84 -18.68 -19.68
C TRP A 137 -22.08 -19.17 -18.92
N GLN A 138 -22.43 -18.47 -17.83
CA GLN A 138 -23.67 -18.75 -17.12
C GLN A 138 -24.85 -18.07 -17.80
N ARG A 139 -25.99 -18.77 -17.85
CA ARG A 139 -27.26 -18.22 -18.37
C ARG A 139 -27.91 -17.28 -17.35
N LEU A 140 -27.24 -16.17 -17.06
CA LEU A 140 -27.75 -15.11 -16.21
C LEU A 140 -28.49 -14.05 -17.05
N PRO A 141 -29.55 -13.43 -16.50
CA PRO A 141 -30.21 -12.33 -17.20
C PRO A 141 -29.23 -11.16 -17.38
N ASN A 142 -29.20 -10.61 -18.59
CA ASN A 142 -28.48 -9.37 -18.84
C ASN A 142 -29.21 -8.20 -18.16
N ASN A 143 -28.46 -7.28 -17.59
CA ASN A 143 -28.96 -6.05 -16.99
C ASN A 143 -27.93 -4.91 -17.20
N PRO A 144 -28.30 -3.63 -17.00
CA PRO A 144 -27.38 -2.51 -17.19
C PRO A 144 -26.15 -2.53 -16.28
N GLU A 145 -26.27 -3.04 -15.06
CA GLU A 145 -25.21 -3.09 -14.04
C GLU A 145 -24.17 -4.20 -14.27
N ARG A 146 -24.52 -5.21 -15.08
CA ARG A 146 -23.67 -6.38 -15.31
C ARG A 146 -22.47 -6.03 -16.20
N PHE A 147 -21.27 -6.38 -15.78
CA PHE A 147 -20.11 -6.38 -16.67
C PHE A 147 -20.29 -7.44 -17.77
N ASP A 148 -20.20 -7.04 -19.04
CA ASP A 148 -20.44 -7.93 -20.18
C ASP A 148 -19.17 -8.43 -20.88
N THR A 149 -18.07 -7.71 -20.71
CA THR A 149 -16.79 -7.94 -21.39
C THR A 149 -15.68 -8.22 -20.39
N GLU A 150 -15.56 -7.37 -19.37
CA GLU A 150 -14.55 -7.53 -18.32
C GLU A 150 -14.98 -8.52 -17.25
N HIS A 151 -14.06 -9.38 -16.80
CA HIS A 151 -14.26 -10.34 -15.70
C HIS A 151 -14.24 -9.68 -14.32
N CYS A 152 -15.07 -8.66 -14.18
CA CYS A 152 -15.25 -7.84 -12.99
C CYS A 152 -16.49 -8.23 -12.19
N VAL A 153 -16.47 -7.89 -10.90
CA VAL A 153 -17.63 -7.84 -10.01
C VAL A 153 -17.43 -6.70 -9.00
N LEU A 154 -18.50 -6.05 -8.59
CA LEU A 154 -18.47 -5.07 -7.50
C LEU A 154 -18.90 -5.66 -6.15
N GLY A 155 -18.48 -5.01 -5.08
CA GLY A 155 -19.08 -5.21 -3.75
C GLY A 155 -20.45 -4.53 -3.65
N CYS A 156 -21.42 -5.09 -2.93
CA CYS A 156 -22.75 -4.53 -2.68
C CYS A 156 -22.68 -3.16 -2.00
N GLU A 157 -21.71 -3.00 -1.11
CA GLU A 157 -21.53 -1.82 -0.29
C GLU A 157 -20.94 -0.67 -1.12
N GLY A 158 -21.52 0.52 -0.96
CA GLY A 158 -21.05 1.74 -1.60
C GLY A 158 -20.86 2.83 -0.57
N PHE A 159 -19.67 3.44 -0.59
CA PHE A 159 -19.19 4.37 0.42
C PHE A 159 -19.08 5.77 -0.19
N SER A 160 -19.58 6.78 0.52
CA SER A 160 -19.55 8.19 0.11
C SER A 160 -18.86 9.11 1.12
N SER A 161 -18.57 8.60 2.32
CA SER A 161 -17.93 9.35 3.41
C SER A 161 -17.30 8.39 4.42
N GLY A 162 -16.35 8.89 5.21
CA GLY A 162 -15.66 8.13 6.25
C GLY A 162 -14.54 7.24 5.73
N ARG A 163 -14.04 6.38 6.62
CA ARG A 163 -12.95 5.43 6.38
C ARG A 163 -13.46 4.01 6.49
N HIS A 164 -13.11 3.18 5.51
CA HIS A 164 -13.60 1.81 5.37
C HIS A 164 -12.46 0.89 4.93
N CYS A 165 -12.24 -0.20 5.66
CA CYS A 165 -11.23 -1.19 5.35
C CYS A 165 -11.84 -2.59 5.22
N TRP A 166 -11.42 -3.36 4.22
CA TRP A 166 -11.75 -4.78 4.10
C TRP A 166 -10.54 -5.57 3.64
N GLU A 167 -10.56 -6.87 3.90
CA GLU A 167 -9.47 -7.78 3.55
C GLU A 167 -9.89 -8.78 2.49
N VAL A 168 -8.98 -9.03 1.56
CA VAL A 168 -9.15 -9.97 0.45
C VAL A 168 -8.01 -10.96 0.48
N GLU A 169 -8.33 -12.24 0.60
CA GLU A 169 -7.41 -13.32 0.34
C GLU A 169 -7.21 -13.46 -1.17
N VAL A 170 -5.93 -13.47 -1.56
CA VAL A 170 -5.50 -13.47 -2.95
C VAL A 170 -4.58 -14.67 -3.21
N GLY A 171 -4.74 -15.31 -4.37
CA GLY A 171 -3.90 -16.45 -4.75
C GLY A 171 -2.52 -16.02 -5.23
N ALA A 172 -1.47 -16.71 -4.74
CA ALA A 172 -0.07 -16.36 -5.03
C ALA A 172 0.39 -16.58 -6.49
N ARG A 173 -0.36 -17.36 -7.29
CA ARG A 173 -0.03 -17.72 -8.69
C ARG A 173 -1.16 -17.44 -9.67
N GLN A 174 -1.97 -16.44 -9.35
CA GLN A 174 -3.24 -16.18 -10.00
C GLN A 174 -3.25 -14.76 -10.57
N TYR A 175 -4.00 -14.57 -11.65
CA TYR A 175 -4.21 -13.32 -12.35
C TYR A 175 -5.44 -12.62 -11.75
N TRP A 176 -5.23 -11.53 -11.03
CA TRP A 176 -6.30 -10.83 -10.33
C TRP A 176 -5.99 -9.36 -10.12
N ALA A 177 -7.01 -8.57 -9.86
CA ALA A 177 -6.89 -7.19 -9.39
C ALA A 177 -7.93 -6.90 -8.31
N VAL A 178 -7.55 -6.09 -7.33
CA VAL A 178 -8.41 -5.69 -6.22
C VAL A 178 -8.28 -4.19 -5.98
N GLY A 179 -9.39 -3.55 -5.67
CA GLY A 179 -9.39 -2.14 -5.30
C GLY A 179 -10.79 -1.58 -5.19
N VAL A 180 -10.95 -0.36 -5.69
CA VAL A 180 -12.20 0.39 -5.64
C VAL A 180 -12.51 0.96 -7.01
N ALA A 181 -13.80 1.10 -7.29
CA ALA A 181 -14.29 1.76 -8.48
C ALA A 181 -15.41 2.75 -8.13
N ARG A 182 -15.58 3.76 -8.97
CA ARG A 182 -16.80 4.57 -8.93
C ARG A 182 -18.01 3.67 -9.12
N GLU A 183 -19.11 3.97 -8.43
CA GLU A 183 -20.38 3.28 -8.67
C GLU A 183 -20.82 3.44 -10.14
N SER A 184 -20.49 4.57 -10.77
CA SER A 184 -20.77 4.87 -12.18
C SER A 184 -19.72 4.35 -13.16
N VAL A 185 -18.81 3.45 -12.76
CA VAL A 185 -17.79 2.89 -13.68
C VAL A 185 -18.48 2.18 -14.85
N GLY A 186 -17.89 2.28 -16.05
CA GLY A 186 -18.41 1.64 -17.25
C GLY A 186 -18.65 0.14 -17.04
N ARG A 187 -19.79 -0.36 -17.55
CA ARG A 187 -20.19 -1.78 -17.42
C ARG A 187 -20.08 -2.56 -18.73
N LYS A 188 -20.00 -1.85 -19.85
CA LYS A 188 -20.21 -2.42 -21.18
C LYS A 188 -18.99 -2.19 -22.05
N GLY A 189 -18.61 -3.21 -22.81
CA GLY A 189 -17.41 -3.19 -23.64
C GLY A 189 -16.11 -3.15 -22.82
N GLU A 190 -15.02 -2.83 -23.51
CA GLU A 190 -13.71 -2.64 -22.89
C GLU A 190 -13.72 -1.37 -22.02
N ILE A 191 -13.26 -1.51 -20.78
CA ILE A 191 -13.20 -0.39 -19.83
C ILE A 191 -11.76 -0.12 -19.44
N SER A 192 -11.44 1.15 -19.14
CA SER A 192 -10.10 1.50 -18.69
C SER A 192 -9.91 1.16 -17.21
N HIS A 193 -8.92 0.30 -16.92
CA HIS A 193 -8.50 -0.05 -15.56
C HIS A 193 -7.54 1.01 -14.99
N SER A 194 -7.94 2.27 -15.03
CA SER A 194 -7.13 3.40 -14.53
C SER A 194 -8.00 4.41 -13.76
N PRO A 195 -7.38 5.37 -13.05
CA PRO A 195 -8.12 6.42 -12.35
C PRO A 195 -9.05 7.22 -13.27
N GLU A 196 -8.66 7.44 -14.52
CA GLU A 196 -9.47 8.10 -15.54
C GLU A 196 -10.73 7.29 -15.89
N GLY A 197 -10.62 5.97 -15.90
CA GLY A 197 -11.76 5.04 -16.00
C GLY A 197 -12.58 4.94 -14.71
N GLY A 198 -12.14 5.57 -13.62
CA GLY A 198 -12.79 5.53 -12.32
C GLY A 198 -12.46 4.28 -11.51
N ILE A 199 -11.28 3.68 -11.72
CA ILE A 199 -10.79 2.51 -11.00
C ILE A 199 -9.45 2.84 -10.33
N TRP A 200 -9.33 2.49 -9.04
CA TRP A 200 -8.08 2.60 -8.27
C TRP A 200 -7.81 1.25 -7.63
N ALA A 201 -6.81 0.54 -8.14
CA ALA A 201 -6.57 -0.85 -7.79
C ALA A 201 -5.09 -1.23 -7.87
N VAL A 202 -4.77 -2.37 -7.29
CA VAL A 202 -3.53 -3.10 -7.53
C VAL A 202 -3.83 -4.40 -8.23
N GLU A 203 -2.95 -4.80 -9.13
CA GLU A 203 -3.07 -6.03 -9.89
C GLU A 203 -1.86 -6.93 -9.70
N ARG A 204 -2.13 -8.23 -9.80
CA ARG A 204 -1.12 -9.25 -9.99
C ARG A 204 -1.36 -9.90 -11.35
N LEU A 205 -0.47 -9.60 -12.29
CA LEU A 205 -0.31 -10.37 -13.51
C LEU A 205 1.04 -11.13 -13.45
N ASP A 206 1.88 -11.00 -14.48
CA ASP A 206 3.26 -11.48 -14.42
C ASP A 206 4.09 -10.67 -13.40
N GLN A 207 3.71 -9.42 -13.17
CA GLN A 207 4.29 -8.50 -12.19
C GLN A 207 3.19 -7.96 -11.28
N PHE A 208 3.59 -7.48 -10.10
CA PHE A 208 2.70 -6.74 -9.22
C PHE A 208 2.73 -5.26 -9.59
N ARG A 209 1.56 -4.63 -9.76
CA ARG A 209 1.46 -3.25 -10.25
C ARG A 209 0.34 -2.50 -9.56
N ALA A 210 0.49 -1.19 -9.43
CA ALA A 210 -0.62 -0.29 -9.16
C ALA A 210 -1.16 0.24 -10.48
N LEU A 211 -2.49 0.19 -10.61
CA LEU A 211 -3.25 0.68 -11.75
C LEU A 211 -3.38 2.21 -11.67
N SER A 212 -2.23 2.89 -11.70
CA SER A 212 -2.10 4.34 -11.85
C SER A 212 -1.95 4.71 -13.32
N SER A 213 -1.92 6.01 -13.61
CA SER A 213 -1.70 6.55 -14.95
C SER A 213 -0.48 7.49 -14.91
N PRO A 214 0.69 7.08 -15.44
CA PRO A 214 1.00 5.76 -16.01
C PRO A 214 1.02 4.65 -14.96
N VAL A 215 0.95 3.38 -15.40
CA VAL A 215 0.97 2.20 -14.51
C VAL A 215 2.27 2.17 -13.72
N THR A 216 2.19 1.95 -12.40
CA THR A 216 3.35 1.90 -11.51
C THR A 216 3.72 0.46 -11.18
N PRO A 217 4.89 -0.04 -11.60
CA PRO A 217 5.39 -1.34 -11.18
C PRO A 217 5.72 -1.34 -9.68
N LEU A 218 5.38 -2.42 -8.98
CA LEU A 218 5.60 -2.57 -7.54
C LEU A 218 6.61 -3.70 -7.28
N PRO A 219 7.86 -3.39 -6.89
CA PRO A 219 8.89 -4.38 -6.63
C PRO A 219 8.66 -5.05 -5.27
N LEU A 220 7.74 -6.02 -5.22
CA LEU A 220 7.49 -6.82 -4.02
C LEU A 220 8.45 -8.02 -3.99
N SER A 221 9.21 -8.16 -2.89
CA SER A 221 10.07 -9.33 -2.64
C SER A 221 9.26 -10.62 -2.43
N ARG A 222 8.04 -10.49 -1.88
CA ARG A 222 7.08 -11.58 -1.68
C ARG A 222 5.68 -11.11 -2.04
N VAL A 223 4.91 -11.97 -2.72
CA VAL A 223 3.51 -11.69 -3.04
C VAL A 223 2.67 -11.90 -1.77
N PRO A 224 1.90 -10.89 -1.32
CA PRO A 224 1.01 -11.05 -0.18
C PRO A 224 -0.07 -12.08 -0.52
N SER A 225 -0.40 -12.96 0.43
CA SER A 225 -1.55 -13.88 0.31
C SER A 225 -2.87 -13.23 0.72
N ARG A 226 -2.79 -12.03 1.35
CA ARG A 226 -3.94 -11.25 1.77
C ARG A 226 -3.63 -9.77 1.68
N ILE A 227 -4.56 -9.02 1.10
CA ILE A 227 -4.46 -7.56 0.95
C ILE A 227 -5.60 -6.91 1.70
N ARG A 228 -5.25 -5.94 2.56
CA ARG A 228 -6.21 -5.00 3.13
C ARG A 228 -6.33 -3.80 2.21
N VAL A 229 -7.56 -3.47 1.83
CA VAL A 229 -7.90 -2.27 1.07
C VAL A 229 -8.54 -1.30 2.04
N CYS A 230 -7.97 -0.11 2.19
CA CYS A 230 -8.48 0.94 3.04
C CYS A 230 -8.83 2.18 2.21
N LEU A 231 -10.12 2.49 2.13
CA LEU A 231 -10.68 3.64 1.46
C LEU A 231 -10.94 4.75 2.48
N ASP A 232 -10.34 5.91 2.26
CA ASP A 232 -10.64 7.15 2.96
C ASP A 232 -11.42 8.06 2.00
N CYS A 233 -12.75 8.03 2.11
CA CYS A 233 -13.63 8.84 1.28
C CYS A 233 -13.46 10.33 1.55
N ASP A 234 -13.14 10.70 2.80
CA ASP A 234 -13.02 12.10 3.22
C ASP A 234 -11.77 12.75 2.62
N ARG A 235 -10.67 11.98 2.51
CA ARG A 235 -9.44 12.40 1.85
C ARG A 235 -9.37 12.05 0.37
N GLY A 236 -10.33 11.30 -0.16
CA GLY A 236 -10.30 10.80 -1.53
C GLY A 236 -9.06 9.94 -1.80
N GLN A 237 -8.74 9.03 -0.89
CA GLN A 237 -7.52 8.23 -0.90
C GLN A 237 -7.83 6.74 -0.74
N VAL A 238 -7.06 5.88 -1.39
CA VAL A 238 -7.10 4.44 -1.15
C VAL A 238 -5.69 3.89 -0.94
N THR A 239 -5.54 3.05 0.07
CA THR A 239 -4.28 2.43 0.49
C THR A 239 -4.43 0.91 0.49
N PHE A 240 -3.38 0.24 0.02
CA PHE A 240 -3.24 -1.21 -0.06
C PHE A 240 -2.13 -1.64 0.89
N ILE A 241 -2.44 -2.61 1.76
CA ILE A 241 -1.52 -3.09 2.81
C ILE A 241 -1.47 -4.62 2.76
N GLY A 242 -0.30 -5.20 2.93
CA GLY A 242 -0.14 -6.64 3.12
C GLY A 242 -0.63 -7.04 4.50
N ALA A 243 -1.71 -7.82 4.60
CA ALA A 243 -2.33 -8.12 5.90
C ALA A 243 -1.54 -9.14 6.77
N GLY A 244 -0.36 -9.60 6.30
CA GLY A 244 0.48 -10.56 7.03
C GLY A 244 1.61 -9.88 7.81
N ASP A 245 2.27 -8.89 7.20
CA ASP A 245 3.38 -8.13 7.77
C ASP A 245 3.02 -6.65 7.99
N GLU A 246 1.75 -6.28 7.72
CA GLU A 246 1.23 -4.90 7.77
C GLU A 246 2.06 -3.93 6.90
N ALA A 247 2.81 -4.45 5.93
CA ALA A 247 3.67 -3.65 5.08
C ALA A 247 2.82 -2.88 4.04
N PRO A 248 3.03 -1.56 3.89
CA PRO A 248 2.34 -0.79 2.86
C PRO A 248 2.75 -1.28 1.47
N ILE A 249 1.76 -1.58 0.63
CA ILE A 249 1.97 -2.04 -0.75
C ILE A 249 1.96 -0.82 -1.69
N PHE A 250 0.89 -0.03 -1.63
CA PHE A 250 0.73 1.16 -2.46
C PHE A 250 -0.35 2.07 -1.88
N THR A 251 -0.20 3.37 -2.09
CA THR A 251 -1.19 4.37 -1.71
C THR A 251 -1.39 5.33 -2.86
N PHE A 252 -2.64 5.48 -3.32
CA PHE A 252 -2.99 6.55 -4.22
C PHE A 252 -2.97 7.88 -3.45
N PRO A 253 -2.40 8.97 -4.01
CA PRO A 253 -2.33 10.26 -3.31
C PRO A 253 -3.70 10.78 -2.86
N PRO A 254 -3.78 11.60 -1.79
CA PRO A 254 -5.03 12.26 -1.41
C PRO A 254 -5.63 13.06 -2.58
N GLY A 255 -6.95 13.04 -2.69
CA GLY A 255 -7.69 13.65 -3.80
C GLY A 255 -7.69 12.84 -5.10
N SER A 256 -7.05 11.66 -5.14
CA SER A 256 -7.06 10.79 -6.32
C SER A 256 -8.44 10.18 -6.57
N VAL A 257 -9.15 9.83 -5.50
CA VAL A 257 -10.52 9.32 -5.56
C VAL A 257 -11.47 10.51 -5.42
N PRO A 258 -12.15 10.92 -6.49
CA PRO A 258 -13.05 12.06 -6.49
C PRO A 258 -14.33 11.74 -5.72
N GLY A 259 -15.00 12.80 -5.26
CA GLY A 259 -16.26 12.67 -4.53
C GLY A 259 -17.33 11.90 -5.30
N GLY A 260 -18.16 11.17 -4.56
CA GLY A 260 -19.20 10.30 -5.11
C GLY A 260 -19.23 8.96 -4.38
N ARG A 261 -20.10 8.06 -4.84
CA ARG A 261 -20.21 6.73 -4.26
C ARG A 261 -19.18 5.79 -4.87
N ILE A 262 -18.37 5.18 -4.02
CA ILE A 262 -17.27 4.28 -4.37
C ILE A 262 -17.60 2.88 -3.88
N ARG A 263 -17.41 1.87 -4.72
CA ARG A 263 -17.69 0.46 -4.41
C ARG A 263 -16.40 -0.36 -4.46
N PRO A 264 -16.26 -1.39 -3.63
CA PRO A 264 -15.21 -2.39 -3.78
C PRO A 264 -15.26 -2.99 -5.20
N TRP A 265 -14.10 -3.16 -5.82
CA TRP A 265 -13.97 -3.65 -7.18
C TRP A 265 -12.99 -4.81 -7.22
N PHE A 266 -13.37 -5.87 -7.94
CA PHE A 266 -12.62 -7.10 -8.04
C PHE A 266 -12.61 -7.57 -9.48
N TRP A 267 -11.42 -7.95 -9.97
CA TRP A 267 -11.24 -8.59 -11.26
C TRP A 267 -10.49 -9.90 -11.06
N VAL A 268 -10.97 -10.95 -11.72
CA VAL A 268 -10.33 -12.27 -11.67
C VAL A 268 -10.24 -12.88 -13.05
N TRP A 269 -9.14 -13.57 -13.29
CA TRP A 269 -8.91 -14.26 -14.55
C TRP A 269 -8.65 -15.76 -14.35
N ARG A 270 -8.25 -16.45 -15.42
CA ARG A 270 -8.12 -17.92 -15.47
C ARG A 270 -7.41 -18.51 -14.27
N GLY A 271 -8.07 -19.51 -13.65
CA GLY A 271 -7.55 -20.22 -12.48
C GLY A 271 -7.54 -19.42 -11.18
N SER A 272 -8.07 -18.19 -11.19
CA SER A 272 -7.98 -17.26 -10.05
C SER A 272 -9.22 -17.29 -9.17
N ARG A 273 -8.99 -17.10 -7.86
CA ARG A 273 -10.04 -16.97 -6.85
C ARG A 273 -9.67 -15.85 -5.88
N LEU A 274 -10.66 -15.02 -5.56
CA LEU A 274 -10.59 -14.07 -4.47
C LEU A 274 -11.59 -14.48 -3.39
N ARG A 275 -11.24 -14.23 -2.12
CA ARG A 275 -12.14 -14.42 -0.97
C ARG A 275 -12.05 -13.23 -0.04
N LEU A 276 -13.19 -12.58 0.21
CA LEU A 276 -13.35 -11.57 1.24
C LEU A 276 -13.28 -12.21 2.62
N CYS A 277 -12.50 -11.62 3.50
CA CYS A 277 -12.44 -12.02 4.89
C CYS A 277 -13.68 -11.50 5.64
N PRO A 278 -14.12 -12.19 6.71
CA PRO A 278 -15.10 -11.66 7.65
C PRO A 278 -14.55 -10.44 8.40
#